data_AF-A0AAJ1PME9-F1
#
_entry.id   AF-A0AAJ1PME9-F1
#
_cell.length_a   1.000
_cell.length_b   1.000
_cell.length_c   1.000
_cell.angle_alpha   90.00
_cell.angle_beta   90.00
_cell.angle_gamma   90.00
#
_symmetry.space_group_name_H-M   'P 1'
#
loop_
_entity.id
_entity.type
_entity.pdbx_description
1 polymer ?
#
loop_
_entity_poly.entity_id
_entity_poly.type
_entity_poly.pdbx_seq_one_letter_code
_entity_poly.pdbx_strand_id
1 'polypeptide(L)'
;ETEGTTKSKVRVACNCTGEEISNITLWLNGIDRKGVKINSRRIDFEVLYTNLDTINPSDVLLILGNKSLSPYYNTFKEYIKNENGIVLMADPTIQQVQSDIVYKEIFGLKNASTQQVEPSDYDEFRRKPNNATDVIYTSWKYFYHIPIPLSASPSEEIPTENLPPPSCSQVSNGSLRIQVCNVSEEMEPCSSLFWICDSRVYFDNDWNGTADTVVQEGESFNILNINNRSENFTFVLSYIEQERIGVSFRQDYKFDDFIKWNVTYLKQPKGKPPAWAPAWGLRAQLKNYTVFAPEDGNLDRILIQAANKTINNEPVPGVILNVTPTTRVAWIANFTEEGVGDDERLLLISLLLWASNKRAVEIPQALRTVHLIPYINVYNRDMFEVYRFNLGLGYPY
;
A
#
# COMPACT_ATOMS: atom_id res chain seq x y z
N GLU A 1 13.81 18.58 7.89
CA GLU A 1 12.79 17.86 7.09
C GLU A 1 11.91 18.91 6.43
N THR A 2 11.58 18.72 5.16
CA THR A 2 10.80 19.69 4.38
C THR A 2 9.33 19.26 4.40
N GLU A 3 8.41 20.21 4.52
CA GLU A 3 6.97 19.93 4.56
C GLU A 3 6.52 19.10 3.34
N GLY A 4 5.72 18.07 3.58
CA GLY A 4 5.15 17.22 2.53
C GLY A 4 6.11 16.19 1.92
N THR A 5 7.38 16.17 2.34
CA THR A 5 8.37 15.19 1.86
C THR A 5 8.40 13.96 2.75
N THR A 6 8.49 12.79 2.12
CA THR A 6 8.57 11.53 2.86
C THR A 6 9.95 11.38 3.50
N LYS A 7 10.00 10.99 4.78
CA LYS A 7 11.27 10.73 5.48
C LYS A 7 12.02 9.57 4.83
N SER A 8 13.34 9.67 4.76
CA SER A 8 14.19 8.57 4.29
C SER A 8 14.24 7.38 5.27
N LYS A 9 13.88 7.61 6.54
CA LYS A 9 13.74 6.58 7.57
C LYS A 9 12.43 6.79 8.31
N VAL A 10 11.60 5.76 8.39
CA VAL A 10 10.31 5.76 9.11
C VAL A 10 10.41 4.77 10.27
N ARG A 11 10.26 5.25 11.50
CA ARG A 11 10.24 4.41 12.70
C ARG A 11 8.81 3.95 12.98
N VAL A 12 8.61 2.63 12.97
CA VAL A 12 7.33 1.98 13.24
C VAL A 12 7.42 1.31 14.61
N ALA A 13 6.73 1.85 15.61
CA ALA A 13 6.49 1.10 16.85
C ALA A 13 5.42 0.03 16.55
N CYS A 14 5.70 -1.24 16.83
CA CYS A 14 4.85 -2.38 16.49
C CYS A 14 4.42 -3.10 17.76
N ASN A 15 3.11 -3.12 18.05
CA ASN A 15 2.57 -3.99 19.08
C ASN A 15 2.32 -5.40 18.52
N CYS A 16 3.42 -6.12 18.33
CA CYS A 16 3.50 -7.32 17.50
C CYS A 16 4.38 -8.37 18.19
N THR A 17 4.24 -9.63 17.82
CA THR A 17 5.16 -10.71 18.22
C THR A 17 6.51 -10.56 17.51
N GLY A 18 7.55 -11.26 17.98
CA GLY A 18 8.86 -11.23 17.31
C GLY A 18 8.83 -11.80 15.88
N GLU A 19 7.99 -12.79 15.63
CA GLU A 19 7.75 -13.34 14.29
C GLU A 19 7.05 -12.32 13.38
N GLU A 20 5.99 -11.69 13.89
CA GLU A 20 5.29 -10.62 13.17
C GLU A 20 6.21 -9.45 12.82
N ILE A 21 7.08 -9.01 13.73
CA ILE A 21 8.07 -7.95 13.45
C ILE A 21 9.01 -8.38 12.31
N SER A 22 9.46 -9.62 12.32
CA SER A 22 10.33 -10.15 11.27
C SER A 22 9.62 -10.16 9.92
N ASN A 23 8.36 -10.59 9.89
CA ASN A 23 7.53 -10.60 8.69
C ASN A 23 7.24 -9.20 8.16
N ILE A 24 6.80 -8.27 9.02
CA ILE A 24 6.55 -6.88 8.63
C ILE A 24 7.84 -6.22 8.13
N THR A 25 8.98 -6.46 8.78
CA THR A 25 10.25 -5.91 8.30
C THR A 25 10.58 -6.39 6.89
N LEU A 26 10.33 -7.67 6.60
CA LEU A 26 10.48 -8.22 5.24
C LEU A 26 9.48 -7.61 4.26
N TRP A 27 8.23 -7.39 4.68
CA TRP A 27 7.20 -6.76 3.84
C TRP A 27 7.54 -5.32 3.48
N LEU A 28 8.02 -4.54 4.46
CA LEU A 28 8.29 -3.11 4.30
C LEU A 28 9.64 -2.83 3.61
N ASN A 29 10.65 -3.67 3.83
CA ASN A 29 12.00 -3.44 3.30
C ASN A 29 12.43 -4.42 2.20
N GLY A 30 11.60 -5.41 1.87
CA GLY A 30 11.91 -6.48 0.92
C GLY A 30 12.96 -7.46 1.45
N ILE A 31 13.21 -8.54 0.69
CA ILE A 31 14.18 -9.60 1.03
C ILE A 31 15.59 -9.04 1.20
N ASP A 32 15.98 -8.11 0.33
CA ASP A 32 17.28 -7.44 0.38
C ASP A 32 17.41 -6.41 1.53
N ARG A 33 16.32 -6.17 2.28
CA ARG A 33 16.20 -5.08 3.27
C ARG A 33 16.60 -3.72 2.67
N LYS A 34 16.30 -3.55 1.38
CA LYS A 34 16.64 -2.36 0.62
C LYS A 34 15.58 -1.26 0.67
N GLY A 35 14.53 -1.43 1.46
CA GLY A 35 13.48 -0.44 1.57
C GLY A 35 12.70 -0.27 0.26
N VAL A 36 11.77 0.67 0.28
CA VAL A 36 10.97 1.06 -0.88
C VAL A 36 11.55 2.33 -1.48
N LYS A 37 11.64 2.41 -2.81
CA LYS A 37 12.09 3.61 -3.50
C LYS A 37 10.87 4.38 -4.02
N ILE A 38 10.65 5.58 -3.49
CA ILE A 38 9.58 6.49 -3.90
C ILE A 38 10.25 7.76 -4.42
N ASN A 39 9.93 8.16 -5.65
CA ASN A 39 10.49 9.35 -6.29
C ASN A 39 12.02 9.39 -6.24
N SER A 40 12.64 8.27 -6.63
CA SER A 40 14.07 8.03 -6.58
C SER A 40 14.72 8.13 -5.18
N ARG A 41 13.95 8.32 -4.10
CA ARG A 41 14.41 8.30 -2.72
C ARG A 41 14.12 6.95 -2.08
N ARG A 42 15.12 6.39 -1.41
CA ARG A 42 14.97 5.18 -0.62
C ARG A 42 14.38 5.51 0.74
N ILE A 43 13.35 4.76 1.13
CA ILE A 43 12.70 4.83 2.43
C ILE A 43 12.98 3.52 3.16
N ASP A 44 13.59 3.62 4.34
CA ASP A 44 13.86 2.50 5.22
C ASP A 44 12.88 2.48 6.39
N PHE A 45 12.20 1.36 6.60
CA PHE A 45 11.29 1.17 7.73
C PHE A 45 12.02 0.46 8.88
N GLU A 46 12.17 1.15 10.01
CA GLU A 46 12.71 0.60 11.25
C GLU A 46 11.56 0.16 12.16
N VAL A 47 11.32 -1.15 12.23
CA VAL A 47 10.25 -1.73 13.04
C VAL A 47 10.77 -2.07 14.44
N LEU A 48 10.17 -1.47 15.46
CA LEU A 48 10.55 -1.60 16.86
C LEU A 48 9.40 -2.16 17.67
N TYR A 49 9.64 -3.15 18.53
CA TYR A 49 8.60 -3.67 19.43
C TYR A 49 8.06 -2.58 20.37
N THR A 50 6.77 -2.63 20.72
CA THR A 50 6.16 -1.87 21.82
C THR A 50 5.08 -2.70 22.53
N ASN A 51 4.91 -2.50 23.83
CA ASN A 51 3.90 -3.18 24.66
C ASN A 51 2.64 -2.33 24.92
N LEU A 52 2.54 -1.12 24.34
CA LEU A 52 1.45 -0.15 24.50
C LEU A 52 1.35 0.57 25.86
N ASP A 53 1.94 0.01 26.93
CA ASP A 53 2.05 0.73 28.22
C ASP A 53 2.88 2.01 28.07
N THR A 54 3.98 1.92 27.30
CA THR A 54 4.80 3.06 26.91
C THR A 54 5.20 2.87 25.46
N ILE A 55 4.66 3.71 24.59
CA ILE A 55 4.97 3.64 23.16
C ILE A 55 6.36 4.23 22.93
N ASN A 56 7.27 3.42 22.38
CA ASN A 56 8.60 3.85 22.01
C ASN A 56 8.56 5.08 21.07
N PRO A 57 9.55 5.98 21.12
CA PRO A 57 9.62 7.11 20.18
C PRO A 57 9.66 6.65 18.73
N SER A 58 8.60 6.93 17.98
CA SER A 58 8.36 6.47 16.61
C SER A 58 7.58 7.50 15.81
N ASP A 59 7.56 7.33 14.48
CA ASP A 59 6.75 8.17 13.59
C ASP A 59 5.32 7.65 13.47
N VAL A 60 5.14 6.33 13.56
CA VAL A 60 3.85 5.65 13.46
C VAL A 60 3.79 4.45 14.39
N LEU A 61 2.61 4.18 14.95
CA LEU A 61 2.30 2.98 15.72
C LEU A 61 1.52 2.00 14.84
N LEU A 62 1.99 0.76 14.70
CA LEU A 62 1.29 -0.36 14.10
C LEU A 62 0.82 -1.32 15.20
N ILE A 63 -0.47 -1.66 15.20
CA ILE A 63 -1.06 -2.67 16.08
C ILE A 63 -1.56 -3.80 15.21
N LEU A 64 -1.13 -5.03 15.50
CA LEU A 64 -1.60 -6.23 14.80
C LEU A 64 -2.54 -7.06 15.66
N GLY A 65 -3.61 -7.55 15.05
CA GLY A 65 -4.53 -8.52 15.63
C GLY A 65 -5.55 -7.93 16.60
N ASN A 66 -6.45 -8.81 17.03
CA ASN A 66 -7.56 -8.47 17.92
C ASN A 66 -7.09 -8.39 19.37
N LYS A 67 -7.03 -7.18 19.94
CA LYS A 67 -6.56 -6.95 21.32
C LYS A 67 -7.56 -6.12 22.11
N SER A 68 -7.54 -6.27 23.44
CA SER A 68 -8.19 -5.29 24.30
C SER A 68 -7.30 -4.05 24.37
N LEU A 69 -7.81 -2.95 23.82
CA LEU A 69 -7.10 -1.70 23.64
C LEU A 69 -7.56 -0.62 24.62
N SER A 70 -8.75 -0.76 25.21
CA SER A 70 -9.31 0.13 26.24
C SER A 70 -8.32 0.52 27.35
N PRO A 71 -7.49 -0.39 27.89
CA PRO A 71 -6.51 -0.01 28.93
C PRO A 71 -5.52 1.06 28.48
N TYR A 72 -5.23 1.16 27.17
CA TYR A 72 -4.25 2.05 26.58
C TYR A 72 -4.86 3.31 25.96
N TYR A 73 -6.16 3.56 26.15
CA TYR A 73 -6.87 4.68 25.54
C TYR A 73 -6.19 6.04 25.78
N ASN A 74 -5.76 6.31 27.02
CA ASN A 74 -5.07 7.56 27.34
C ASN A 74 -3.69 7.64 26.68
N THR A 75 -2.94 6.53 26.64
CA THR A 75 -1.65 6.45 25.95
C THR A 75 -1.79 6.76 24.45
N PHE A 76 -2.84 6.25 23.79
CA PHE A 76 -3.12 6.58 22.40
C PHE A 76 -3.46 8.04 22.19
N LYS A 77 -4.27 8.64 23.06
CA LYS A 77 -4.60 10.08 22.96
C LYS A 77 -3.37 10.96 23.10
N GLU A 78 -2.48 10.62 24.03
CA GLU A 78 -1.21 11.33 24.19
C GLU A 78 -0.30 11.16 22.96
N TYR A 79 -0.20 9.93 22.45
CA TYR A 79 0.60 9.63 21.26
C TYR A 79 0.09 10.40 20.02
N ILE A 80 -1.22 10.44 19.82
CA ILE A 80 -1.87 11.19 18.73
C ILE A 80 -1.72 12.70 18.94
N LYS A 81 -1.79 13.20 20.17
CA LYS A 81 -1.59 14.63 20.48
C LYS A 81 -0.20 15.12 20.06
N ASN A 82 0.79 14.23 20.05
CA ASN A 82 2.14 14.51 19.53
C ASN A 82 2.24 14.39 17.99
N GLU A 83 1.09 14.41 17.30
CA GLU A 83 0.93 14.30 15.85
C GLU A 83 1.44 12.99 15.25
N ASN A 84 1.52 11.92 16.05
CA ASN A 84 1.89 10.61 15.54
C ASN A 84 0.64 9.84 15.09
N GLY A 85 0.74 9.12 13.97
CA GLY A 85 -0.36 8.31 13.46
C GLY A 85 -0.39 6.88 14.02
N ILE A 86 -1.55 6.24 13.90
CA ILE A 86 -1.77 4.84 14.32
C ILE A 86 -2.42 4.05 13.19
N VAL A 87 -1.90 2.87 12.89
CA VAL A 87 -2.51 1.90 11.98
C VAL A 87 -2.85 0.64 12.78
N LEU A 88 -4.11 0.21 12.73
CA LEU A 88 -4.58 -1.03 13.33
C LEU A 88 -4.97 -2.00 12.23
N MET A 89 -4.31 -3.16 12.20
CA MET A 89 -4.65 -4.26 11.32
C MET A 89 -5.29 -5.37 12.16
N ALA A 90 -6.61 -5.50 12.07
CA ALA A 90 -7.37 -6.37 12.95
C ALA A 90 -8.76 -6.69 12.37
N ASP A 91 -9.31 -7.85 12.72
CA ASP A 91 -10.68 -8.25 12.42
C ASP A 91 -11.48 -8.45 13.71
N PRO A 92 -11.75 -7.38 14.48
CA PRO A 92 -12.37 -7.50 15.79
C PRO A 92 -13.77 -8.09 15.68
N THR A 93 -14.32 -8.61 16.77
CA THR A 93 -15.75 -8.97 16.79
C THR A 93 -16.60 -7.71 17.02
N ILE A 94 -17.89 -7.77 16.69
CA ILE A 94 -18.84 -6.70 17.03
C ILE A 94 -18.82 -6.41 18.53
N GLN A 95 -18.80 -7.46 19.36
CA GLN A 95 -18.77 -7.32 20.81
C GLN A 95 -17.51 -6.59 21.27
N GLN A 96 -16.36 -6.85 20.62
CA GLN A 96 -15.13 -6.13 20.90
C GLN A 96 -15.23 -4.65 20.50
N VAL A 97 -15.74 -4.32 19.32
CA VAL A 97 -15.93 -2.91 18.91
C VAL A 97 -16.92 -2.17 19.82
N GLN A 98 -17.94 -2.87 20.33
CA GLN A 98 -18.92 -2.29 21.25
C GLN A 98 -18.39 -2.08 22.68
N SER A 99 -17.56 -3.01 23.16
CA SER A 99 -17.05 -2.99 24.53
C SER A 99 -15.74 -2.20 24.68
N ASP A 100 -14.99 -2.03 23.59
CA ASP A 100 -13.69 -1.39 23.59
C ASP A 100 -13.73 0.03 23.02
N ILE A 101 -13.53 1.02 23.89
CA ILE A 101 -13.64 2.44 23.57
C ILE A 101 -12.63 2.88 22.49
N VAL A 102 -11.49 2.20 22.36
CA VAL A 102 -10.47 2.57 21.38
C VAL A 102 -10.93 2.29 19.95
N TYR A 103 -11.56 1.14 19.70
CA TYR A 103 -12.08 0.82 18.37
C TYR A 103 -13.10 1.86 17.91
N LYS A 104 -13.98 2.30 18.82
CA LYS A 104 -15.01 3.28 18.53
C LYS A 104 -14.45 4.70 18.39
N GLU A 105 -13.73 5.20 19.38
CA GLU A 105 -13.36 6.62 19.45
C GLU A 105 -12.05 6.96 18.74
N ILE A 106 -11.07 6.05 18.76
CA ILE A 106 -9.76 6.27 18.13
C ILE A 106 -9.79 5.82 16.67
N PHE A 107 -10.28 4.61 16.39
CA PHE A 107 -10.38 4.09 15.03
C PHE A 107 -11.67 4.49 14.31
N GLY A 108 -12.67 5.01 15.04
CA GLY A 108 -13.89 5.53 14.42
C GLY A 108 -14.77 4.44 13.83
N LEU A 109 -14.78 3.24 14.42
CA LEU A 109 -15.53 2.09 13.93
C LEU A 109 -16.88 1.98 14.63
N LYS A 110 -17.95 1.81 13.84
CA LYS A 110 -19.24 1.29 14.33
C LYS A 110 -19.56 -0.06 13.74
N ASN A 111 -20.48 -0.73 14.42
CA ASN A 111 -21.21 -1.84 13.85
C ASN A 111 -22.11 -1.33 12.71
N ALA A 112 -21.99 -1.94 11.52
CA ALA A 112 -22.95 -1.75 10.43
C ALA A 112 -24.02 -2.85 10.46
N SER A 113 -23.59 -4.12 10.37
CA SER A 113 -24.45 -5.30 10.47
C SER A 113 -23.63 -6.59 10.67
N THR A 114 -24.22 -7.62 11.28
CA THR A 114 -23.76 -9.02 11.12
C THR A 114 -24.34 -9.57 9.83
N GLN A 115 -23.50 -9.88 8.85
CA GLN A 115 -23.94 -10.66 7.69
C GLN A 115 -22.89 -11.72 7.37
N GLN A 116 -23.35 -12.84 6.81
CA GLN A 116 -22.46 -13.74 6.11
C GLN A 116 -21.96 -12.98 4.88
N VAL A 117 -20.76 -12.43 4.97
CA VAL A 117 -20.05 -11.84 3.84
C VAL A 117 -19.13 -12.95 3.35
N GLU A 118 -19.23 -13.31 2.07
CA GLU A 118 -18.13 -14.05 1.43
C GLU A 118 -16.90 -13.14 1.47
N PRO A 119 -15.68 -13.65 1.71
CA PRO A 119 -14.46 -12.86 1.54
C PRO A 119 -14.55 -12.20 0.18
N SER A 120 -14.70 -10.88 0.21
CA SER A 120 -14.67 -10.08 -0.98
C SER A 120 -13.33 -9.40 -0.90
N ASP A 121 -12.51 -9.72 -1.88
CA ASP A 121 -11.20 -9.15 -2.08
C ASP A 121 -11.34 -7.62 -1.96
N TYR A 122 -10.59 -7.02 -1.03
CA TYR A 122 -10.65 -5.59 -0.74
C TYR A 122 -9.99 -4.80 -1.87
N ASP A 123 -10.73 -4.68 -2.96
CA ASP A 123 -10.17 -4.35 -4.27
C ASP A 123 -10.47 -2.96 -4.79
N GLU A 124 -11.52 -2.34 -4.25
CA GLU A 124 -12.04 -1.13 -4.85
C GLU A 124 -11.64 0.07 -4.01
N PHE A 125 -10.95 1.02 -4.65
CA PHE A 125 -11.05 2.39 -4.19
C PHE A 125 -12.51 2.77 -4.23
N ARG A 126 -13.05 3.10 -3.06
CA ARG A 126 -14.44 3.53 -2.95
C ARG A 126 -14.74 4.67 -3.94
N ARG A 127 -13.79 5.59 -4.08
CA ARG A 127 -13.82 6.69 -5.04
C ARG A 127 -12.43 7.27 -5.23
N LYS A 128 -12.25 8.01 -6.33
CA LYS A 128 -11.11 8.91 -6.49
C LYS A 128 -11.24 10.11 -5.53
N PRO A 129 -10.12 10.67 -5.04
CA PRO A 129 -10.15 11.93 -4.30
C PRO A 129 -10.65 13.06 -5.19
N ASN A 130 -11.51 13.93 -4.67
CA ASN A 130 -12.03 15.07 -5.41
C ASN A 130 -10.99 16.18 -5.57
N ASN A 131 -10.08 16.32 -4.60
CA ASN A 131 -8.99 17.30 -4.58
C ASN A 131 -7.95 16.93 -3.50
N ALA A 132 -6.92 17.75 -3.33
CA ALA A 132 -5.85 17.50 -2.37
C ALA A 132 -6.25 17.61 -0.88
N THR A 133 -7.39 18.24 -0.57
CA THR A 133 -7.92 18.37 0.80
C THR A 133 -8.81 17.19 1.20
N ASP A 134 -9.12 16.32 0.25
CA ASP A 134 -9.92 15.13 0.46
C ASP A 134 -9.25 14.18 1.47
N VAL A 135 -10.05 13.57 2.34
CA VAL A 135 -9.56 12.73 3.44
C VAL A 135 -8.74 11.55 2.95
N ILE A 136 -9.12 10.97 1.80
CA ILE A 136 -8.41 9.83 1.22
C ILE A 136 -7.21 10.24 0.36
N TYR A 137 -7.10 11.51 -0.07
CA TYR A 137 -6.11 11.93 -1.06
C TYR A 137 -4.67 11.57 -0.67
N THR A 138 -4.31 11.82 0.59
CA THR A 138 -2.92 11.63 1.04
C THR A 138 -2.56 10.15 1.15
N SER A 139 -3.49 9.26 1.52
CA SER A 139 -3.23 7.82 1.50
C SER A 139 -3.25 7.28 0.07
N TRP A 140 -4.26 7.68 -0.70
CA TRP A 140 -4.45 7.33 -2.11
C TRP A 140 -3.23 7.69 -2.97
N LYS A 141 -2.66 8.88 -2.80
CA LYS A 141 -1.48 9.30 -3.57
C LYS A 141 -0.26 8.42 -3.28
N TYR A 142 -0.07 7.95 -2.04
CA TYR A 142 1.07 7.07 -1.75
C TYR A 142 0.85 5.73 -2.40
N PHE A 143 -0.37 5.20 -2.31
CA PHE A 143 -0.69 3.91 -2.91
C PHE A 143 -0.44 3.87 -4.43
N TYR A 144 -0.88 4.87 -5.20
CA TYR A 144 -0.66 4.92 -6.67
C TYR A 144 0.80 5.20 -7.09
N HIS A 145 1.63 5.67 -6.17
CA HIS A 145 3.01 6.09 -6.46
C HIS A 145 4.05 5.18 -5.85
N ILE A 146 3.67 4.20 -5.04
CA ILE A 146 4.61 3.19 -4.56
C ILE A 146 4.81 2.17 -5.68
N PRO A 147 6.03 2.03 -6.23
CA PRO A 147 6.32 0.99 -7.22
C PRO A 147 6.38 -0.39 -6.56
N ILE A 148 5.86 -1.39 -7.28
CA ILE A 148 6.05 -2.81 -6.99
C ILE A 148 7.52 -3.14 -7.33
N PRO A 149 8.32 -3.60 -6.35
CA PRO A 149 9.69 -4.02 -6.62
C PRO A 149 9.69 -5.40 -7.29
N LEU A 150 10.16 -5.48 -8.53
CA LEU A 150 10.32 -6.75 -9.24
C LEU A 150 11.79 -7.14 -9.27
N SER A 151 12.09 -8.32 -8.74
CA SER A 151 13.44 -8.86 -8.76
C SER A 151 13.77 -9.50 -10.11
N ALA A 152 15.03 -9.40 -10.50
CA ALA A 152 15.61 -10.06 -11.65
C ALA A 152 16.80 -10.91 -11.22
N SER A 153 17.11 -11.94 -12.01
CA SER A 153 18.31 -12.77 -11.85
C SER A 153 19.23 -12.57 -13.06
N PRO A 154 20.56 -12.75 -12.91
CA PRO A 154 21.48 -12.67 -14.03
C PRO A 154 21.03 -13.54 -15.22
N SER A 155 21.15 -12.99 -16.42
CA SER A 155 20.76 -13.63 -17.67
C SER A 155 21.83 -13.35 -18.74
N GLU A 156 21.88 -14.18 -19.77
CA GLU A 156 22.92 -14.08 -20.82
C GLU A 156 22.46 -13.26 -22.03
N GLU A 157 21.17 -13.33 -22.38
CA GLU A 157 20.64 -12.74 -23.61
C GLU A 157 19.24 -12.16 -23.42
N ILE A 158 18.91 -11.16 -24.24
CA ILE A 158 17.56 -10.59 -24.34
C ILE A 158 16.99 -11.02 -25.69
N PRO A 159 16.01 -11.94 -25.73
CA PRO A 159 15.31 -12.26 -26.97
C PRO A 159 14.49 -11.03 -27.38
N THR A 160 14.67 -10.54 -28.60
CA THR A 160 13.98 -9.34 -29.09
C THR A 160 13.19 -9.61 -30.37
N GLU A 161 11.97 -9.12 -30.44
CA GLU A 161 11.18 -9.04 -31.68
C GLU A 161 11.11 -7.59 -32.15
N ASN A 162 11.45 -7.34 -33.41
CA ASN A 162 11.35 -6.01 -34.04
C ASN A 162 12.12 -4.87 -33.33
N LEU A 163 12.98 -5.19 -32.36
CA LEU A 163 13.89 -4.27 -31.71
C LEU A 163 15.34 -4.49 -32.17
N PRO A 164 16.18 -3.44 -32.18
CA PRO A 164 17.60 -3.60 -32.42
C PRO A 164 18.26 -4.46 -31.33
N PRO A 165 19.27 -5.28 -31.68
CA PRO A 165 19.99 -6.11 -30.72
C PRO A 165 20.55 -5.25 -29.58
N PRO A 166 20.27 -5.58 -28.31
CA PRO A 166 20.76 -4.80 -27.18
C PRO A 166 22.27 -4.98 -27.01
N SER A 167 22.96 -3.90 -26.65
CA SER A 167 24.36 -3.93 -26.22
C SER A 167 24.39 -3.52 -24.76
N CYS A 168 24.53 -4.52 -23.87
CA CYS A 168 24.50 -4.33 -22.42
C CYS A 168 25.82 -4.81 -21.82
N SER A 169 26.28 -4.15 -20.76
CA SER A 169 27.39 -4.68 -19.97
C SER A 169 26.95 -5.84 -19.07
N GLN A 170 25.70 -5.79 -18.59
CA GLN A 170 25.07 -6.81 -17.77
C GLN A 170 23.61 -6.96 -18.16
N VAL A 171 23.12 -8.19 -18.10
CA VAL A 171 21.72 -8.52 -18.34
C VAL A 171 21.19 -9.28 -17.14
N SER A 172 20.00 -8.91 -16.70
CA SER A 172 19.21 -9.69 -15.75
C SER A 172 17.79 -9.79 -16.25
N ASN A 173 17.09 -10.88 -15.94
CA ASN A 173 15.70 -11.07 -16.34
C ASN A 173 14.81 -11.41 -15.15
N GLY A 174 13.55 -11.04 -15.26
CA GLY A 174 12.53 -11.33 -14.27
C GLY A 174 11.17 -11.45 -14.93
N SER A 175 10.13 -11.55 -14.11
CA SER A 175 8.76 -11.51 -14.59
C SER A 175 7.88 -10.58 -13.77
N LEU A 176 7.08 -9.81 -14.48
CA LEU A 176 5.92 -9.11 -13.94
C LEU A 176 4.72 -10.05 -14.06
N ARG A 177 4.17 -10.46 -12.92
CA ARG A 177 2.99 -11.34 -12.89
C ARG A 177 1.74 -10.49 -12.84
N ILE A 178 0.86 -10.67 -13.83
CA ILE A 178 -0.45 -10.02 -13.90
C ILE A 178 -1.50 -11.13 -13.93
N GLN A 179 -2.49 -11.07 -13.05
CA GLN A 179 -3.48 -12.14 -12.92
C GLN A 179 -4.63 -11.97 -13.90
N VAL A 180 -4.32 -12.07 -15.19
CA VAL A 180 -5.27 -11.79 -16.28
C VAL A 180 -5.57 -13.02 -17.14
N CYS A 181 -5.00 -14.19 -16.88
CA CYS A 181 -5.20 -15.36 -17.75
C CYS A 181 -6.29 -16.30 -17.24
N ASN A 182 -7.34 -16.48 -18.05
CA ASN A 182 -8.37 -17.49 -17.85
C ASN A 182 -8.09 -18.69 -18.76
N VAL A 183 -7.16 -19.55 -18.36
CA VAL A 183 -6.86 -20.78 -19.10
C VAL A 183 -7.64 -21.90 -18.41
N SER A 184 -8.81 -22.23 -18.97
CA SER A 184 -9.65 -23.36 -18.56
C SER A 184 -10.12 -23.36 -17.10
N GLU A 185 -11.11 -22.53 -16.73
CA GLU A 185 -11.78 -22.51 -15.40
C GLU A 185 -10.85 -22.29 -14.17
N GLU A 186 -9.54 -22.32 -14.36
CA GLU A 186 -8.48 -22.03 -13.40
C GLU A 186 -7.74 -20.77 -13.91
N MET A 187 -7.68 -19.73 -13.08
CA MET A 187 -6.93 -18.52 -13.40
C MET A 187 -5.47 -18.72 -13.01
N GLU A 188 -4.58 -18.86 -14.01
CA GLU A 188 -3.13 -18.82 -13.78
C GLU A 188 -2.62 -17.37 -13.97
N PRO A 189 -1.72 -16.86 -13.11
CA PRO A 189 -1.10 -15.56 -13.33
C PRO A 189 -0.20 -15.63 -14.56
N CYS A 190 -0.46 -14.78 -15.54
CA CYS A 190 0.42 -14.68 -16.68
C CYS A 190 1.67 -13.88 -16.29
N SER A 191 2.83 -14.38 -16.72
CA SER A 191 4.13 -13.75 -16.47
C SER A 191 4.65 -13.02 -17.70
N SER A 192 4.66 -11.69 -17.65
CA SER A 192 5.20 -10.82 -18.70
C SER A 192 6.68 -10.69 -18.36
N LEU A 193 7.52 -11.15 -19.27
CA LEU A 193 8.95 -11.18 -19.04
C LEU A 193 9.51 -9.77 -19.17
N PHE A 194 10.53 -9.48 -18.37
CA PHE A 194 11.32 -8.28 -18.54
C PHE A 194 12.80 -8.58 -18.42
N TRP A 195 13.62 -7.76 -19.07
CA TRP A 195 15.08 -7.83 -19.02
C TRP A 195 15.66 -6.46 -18.73
N ILE A 196 16.53 -6.38 -17.74
CA ILE A 196 17.28 -5.19 -17.39
C ILE A 196 18.58 -5.19 -18.20
N CYS A 197 18.83 -4.12 -18.92
CA CYS A 197 20.02 -3.88 -19.72
C CYS A 197 20.60 -2.51 -19.30
N ASP A 198 21.57 -2.53 -18.41
CA ASP A 198 22.17 -1.33 -17.81
C ASP A 198 21.11 -0.33 -17.25
N SER A 199 20.78 0.73 -18.00
CA SER A 199 19.81 1.77 -17.61
C SER A 199 18.49 1.70 -18.38
N ARG A 200 18.18 0.55 -19.00
CA ARG A 200 16.97 0.31 -19.79
C ARG A 200 16.33 -1.01 -19.39
N VAL A 201 15.01 -1.09 -19.58
CA VAL A 201 14.27 -2.33 -19.37
C VAL A 201 13.55 -2.68 -20.65
N TYR A 202 13.69 -3.93 -21.05
CA TYR A 202 13.05 -4.54 -22.19
C TYR A 202 11.86 -5.35 -21.67
N PHE A 203 10.66 -5.10 -22.18
CA PHE A 203 9.44 -5.80 -21.76
C PHE A 203 8.88 -6.62 -22.92
N ASP A 204 8.35 -7.79 -22.58
CA ASP A 204 7.43 -8.59 -23.39
C ASP A 204 6.00 -8.13 -23.08
N ASN A 205 5.44 -7.24 -23.91
CA ASN A 205 4.13 -6.65 -23.65
C ASN A 205 2.97 -7.47 -24.23
N ASP A 206 3.23 -8.38 -25.16
CA ASP A 206 2.22 -9.19 -25.85
C ASP A 206 2.22 -10.68 -25.47
N TRP A 207 3.09 -11.07 -24.53
CA TRP A 207 3.20 -12.40 -23.92
C TRP A 207 3.78 -13.47 -24.86
N ASN A 208 4.58 -13.08 -25.85
CA ASN A 208 5.15 -13.99 -26.83
C ASN A 208 6.53 -14.55 -26.42
N GLY A 209 7.05 -14.13 -25.27
CA GLY A 209 8.33 -14.56 -24.71
C GLY A 209 9.53 -13.77 -25.23
N THR A 210 9.31 -12.74 -26.05
CA THR A 210 10.36 -11.87 -26.58
C THR A 210 10.08 -10.41 -26.23
N ALA A 211 11.12 -9.62 -26.04
CA ALA A 211 10.98 -8.20 -25.79
C ALA A 211 10.56 -7.47 -27.06
N ASP A 212 9.50 -6.68 -26.95
CA ASP A 212 8.93 -5.85 -28.01
C ASP A 212 9.02 -4.34 -27.71
N THR A 213 9.29 -3.99 -26.45
CA THR A 213 9.28 -2.60 -25.97
C THR A 213 10.48 -2.32 -25.08
N VAL A 214 11.07 -1.12 -25.25
CA VAL A 214 12.19 -0.63 -24.43
C VAL A 214 11.75 0.60 -23.65
N VAL A 215 12.03 0.62 -22.36
CA VAL A 215 11.54 1.62 -21.42
C VAL A 215 12.69 2.11 -20.54
N GLN A 216 12.73 3.42 -20.28
CA GLN A 216 13.65 4.08 -19.34
C GLN A 216 12.93 4.52 -18.07
N GLU A 217 13.72 4.85 -17.02
CA GLU A 217 13.17 5.38 -15.77
C GLU A 217 12.31 6.64 -16.02
N GLY A 218 11.05 6.59 -15.60
CA GLY A 218 10.03 7.63 -15.75
C GLY A 218 9.09 7.41 -16.94
N GLU A 219 9.38 6.49 -17.86
CA GLU A 219 8.55 6.23 -19.03
C GLU A 219 7.39 5.27 -18.72
N SER A 220 6.27 5.47 -19.42
CA SER A 220 5.11 4.59 -19.35
C SER A 220 5.20 3.48 -20.39
N PHE A 221 4.66 2.31 -20.06
CA PHE A 221 4.52 1.18 -20.99
C PHE A 221 3.17 0.49 -20.79
N ASN A 222 2.80 -0.32 -21.78
CA ASN A 222 1.48 -0.94 -21.83
C ASN A 222 1.65 -2.44 -22.00
N ILE A 223 1.03 -3.24 -21.13
CA ILE A 223 0.95 -4.69 -21.30
C ILE A 223 -0.43 -5.05 -21.83
N LEU A 224 -0.49 -5.92 -22.84
CA LEU A 224 -1.73 -6.36 -23.47
C LEU A 224 -2.63 -7.07 -22.46
N ASN A 225 -3.91 -6.68 -22.40
CA ASN A 225 -4.91 -7.43 -21.66
C ASN A 225 -5.30 -8.68 -22.46
N ILE A 226 -4.91 -9.85 -21.97
CA ILE A 226 -5.16 -11.10 -22.68
C ILE A 226 -6.65 -11.49 -22.74
N ASN A 227 -7.47 -11.05 -21.77
CA ASN A 227 -8.91 -11.29 -21.75
C ASN A 227 -9.65 -10.38 -22.72
N ASN A 228 -9.16 -9.16 -22.89
CA ASN A 228 -9.67 -8.22 -23.85
C ASN A 228 -8.51 -7.59 -24.63
N ARG A 229 -8.11 -8.22 -25.74
CA ARG A 229 -7.00 -7.76 -26.58
C ARG A 229 -7.20 -6.37 -27.21
N SER A 230 -8.35 -5.73 -26.99
CA SER A 230 -8.58 -4.33 -27.35
C SER A 230 -8.21 -3.34 -26.24
N GLU A 231 -7.83 -3.83 -25.06
CA GLU A 231 -7.45 -3.07 -23.88
C GLU A 231 -6.00 -3.37 -23.48
N ASN A 232 -5.35 -2.40 -22.82
CA ASN A 232 -4.01 -2.54 -22.27
C ASN A 232 -3.96 -2.05 -20.83
N PHE A 233 -3.10 -2.67 -20.03
CA PHE A 233 -2.73 -2.22 -18.70
C PHE A 233 -1.59 -1.21 -18.80
N THR A 234 -1.78 0.00 -18.24
CA THR A 234 -0.77 1.05 -18.28
C THR A 234 0.05 1.08 -17.00
N PHE A 235 1.36 1.02 -17.18
CA PHE A 235 2.36 1.06 -16.11
C PHE A 235 3.36 2.19 -16.33
N VAL A 236 4.11 2.52 -15.28
CA VAL A 236 5.27 3.42 -15.32
C VAL A 236 6.47 2.73 -14.69
N LEU A 237 7.62 2.81 -15.37
CA LEU A 237 8.89 2.33 -14.84
C LEU A 237 9.48 3.38 -13.90
N SER A 238 9.35 3.16 -12.60
CA SER A 238 9.70 4.15 -11.56
C SER A 238 11.18 4.18 -11.22
N TYR A 239 11.89 3.06 -11.31
CA TYR A 239 13.35 3.01 -11.15
C TYR A 239 13.96 1.75 -11.78
N ILE A 240 15.27 1.83 -12.04
CA ILE A 240 16.08 0.71 -12.55
C ILE A 240 17.30 0.51 -11.64
N GLU A 241 17.55 -0.74 -11.25
CA GLU A 241 18.75 -1.22 -10.56
C GLU A 241 19.21 -2.54 -11.23
N GLN A 242 20.45 -2.97 -11.00
CA GLN A 242 21.07 -4.10 -11.71
C GLN A 242 20.25 -5.41 -11.68
N GLU A 243 19.56 -5.69 -10.58
CA GLU A 243 18.79 -6.92 -10.35
C GLU A 243 17.36 -6.63 -9.89
N ARG A 244 16.89 -5.38 -10.08
CA ARG A 244 15.59 -4.96 -9.59
C ARG A 244 15.04 -3.78 -10.37
N ILE A 245 13.75 -3.80 -10.65
CA ILE A 245 13.02 -2.65 -11.17
C ILE A 245 11.87 -2.28 -10.25
N GLY A 246 11.37 -1.05 -10.38
CA GLY A 246 10.15 -0.61 -9.73
C GLY A 246 9.10 -0.28 -10.78
N VAL A 247 7.96 -0.95 -10.73
CA VAL A 247 6.84 -0.71 -11.67
C VAL A 247 5.64 -0.17 -10.89
N SER A 248 5.08 0.95 -11.33
CA SER A 248 3.86 1.52 -10.74
C SER A 248 2.68 1.36 -11.71
N PHE A 249 1.57 0.82 -11.22
CA PHE A 249 0.33 0.74 -11.98
C PHE A 249 -0.33 2.13 -12.08
N ARG A 250 -0.74 2.54 -13.29
CA ARG A 250 -1.27 3.89 -13.57
C ARG A 250 -2.68 3.90 -14.15
N GLN A 251 -3.36 2.75 -14.17
CA GLN A 251 -4.75 2.70 -14.62
C GLN A 251 -5.69 3.24 -13.54
N ASP A 252 -6.94 3.51 -13.92
CA ASP A 252 -8.03 3.73 -12.98
C ASP A 252 -8.22 2.45 -12.15
N TYR A 253 -7.73 2.50 -10.91
CA TYR A 253 -7.36 1.32 -10.12
C TYR A 253 -8.59 0.47 -9.77
N LYS A 254 -8.50 -0.79 -10.18
CA LYS A 254 -9.35 -1.93 -9.86
C LYS A 254 -8.38 -3.07 -9.56
N PHE A 255 -8.40 -3.56 -8.34
CA PHE A 255 -7.38 -4.48 -7.80
C PHE A 255 -7.72 -5.94 -8.22
N ASP A 256 -8.89 -6.13 -8.82
CA ASP A 256 -9.43 -7.34 -9.44
C ASP A 256 -8.68 -7.79 -10.72
N ASP A 257 -7.72 -6.99 -11.21
CA ASP A 257 -6.81 -7.38 -12.29
C ASP A 257 -5.63 -8.25 -11.80
N PHE A 258 -5.48 -8.43 -10.48
CA PHE A 258 -4.36 -9.16 -9.88
C PHE A 258 -4.74 -10.27 -8.91
N ILE A 259 -6.03 -10.41 -8.53
CA ILE A 259 -6.61 -11.61 -7.91
C ILE A 259 -8.08 -11.74 -8.34
N LYS A 260 -8.52 -12.92 -8.78
CA LYS A 260 -9.95 -13.25 -8.68
C LYS A 260 -10.23 -14.65 -8.17
N TRP A 261 -11.06 -14.65 -7.14
CA TRP A 261 -11.98 -15.68 -6.69
C TRP A 261 -12.82 -16.27 -7.83
N ASN A 262 -12.65 -17.56 -8.11
CA ASN A 262 -13.73 -18.37 -8.68
C ASN A 262 -13.59 -19.83 -8.23
N VAL A 263 -14.24 -20.20 -7.12
CA VAL A 263 -14.48 -21.62 -6.85
C VAL A 263 -15.89 -21.89 -6.36
N THR A 264 -16.77 -22.18 -7.30
CA THR A 264 -17.93 -23.03 -7.04
C THR A 264 -17.44 -24.44 -6.68
N TYR A 265 -17.39 -24.79 -5.40
CA TYR A 265 -17.33 -26.19 -4.99
C TYR A 265 -18.60 -26.62 -4.28
N LEU A 266 -19.29 -27.59 -4.90
CA LEU A 266 -20.32 -28.38 -4.24
C LEU A 266 -19.75 -29.36 -3.19
N LYS A 267 -18.42 -29.57 -3.11
CA LYS A 267 -17.72 -30.31 -2.02
C LYS A 267 -16.24 -29.89 -1.89
N GLN A 268 -15.82 -29.42 -0.71
CA GLN A 268 -14.40 -29.11 -0.39
C GLN A 268 -13.53 -30.37 -0.29
N PRO A 269 -12.31 -30.41 -0.86
CA PRO A 269 -11.31 -31.41 -0.52
C PRO A 269 -10.46 -30.96 0.69
N LYS A 270 -10.24 -31.87 1.63
CA LYS A 270 -9.25 -31.72 2.73
C LYS A 270 -7.85 -32.02 2.18
N GLY A 271 -6.89 -31.09 2.31
CA GLY A 271 -5.47 -31.38 2.01
C GLY A 271 -4.63 -30.16 1.64
N LYS A 272 -3.31 -30.29 1.83
CA LYS A 272 -2.22 -29.31 1.66
C LYS A 272 -2.03 -28.91 0.17
N PRO A 273 -1.66 -27.66 -0.17
CA PRO A 273 -1.46 -27.26 -1.56
C PRO A 273 -0.15 -27.80 -2.18
N PRO A 274 -0.06 -27.81 -3.53
CA PRO A 274 1.13 -28.22 -4.27
C PRO A 274 2.35 -27.32 -3.97
N ALA A 275 3.56 -27.86 -4.17
CA ALA A 275 4.83 -27.21 -3.82
C ALA A 275 5.19 -25.94 -4.64
N TRP A 276 4.38 -25.58 -5.65
CA TRP A 276 4.67 -24.49 -6.58
C TRP A 276 3.83 -23.22 -6.36
N ALA A 277 2.93 -23.17 -5.38
CA ALA A 277 2.12 -22.00 -5.07
C ALA A 277 2.78 -21.12 -3.96
N PRO A 278 3.24 -19.89 -4.26
CA PRO A 278 4.00 -19.06 -3.32
C PRO A 278 3.16 -18.26 -2.31
N ALA A 279 1.83 -18.27 -2.38
CA ALA A 279 0.96 -17.77 -1.32
C ALA A 279 -0.37 -18.51 -1.37
N TRP A 280 -0.97 -18.78 -0.21
CA TRP A 280 -2.38 -19.12 -0.17
C TRP A 280 -3.10 -17.79 -0.45
N GLY A 281 -3.70 -17.61 -1.62
CA GLY A 281 -4.74 -16.58 -1.74
C GLY A 281 -5.83 -16.86 -0.70
N LEU A 282 -6.56 -15.81 -0.29
CA LEU A 282 -7.54 -15.88 0.79
C LEU A 282 -8.40 -17.16 0.69
N ARG A 283 -8.12 -18.18 1.51
CA ARG A 283 -9.00 -19.34 1.64
C ARG A 283 -10.18 -18.89 2.46
N ALA A 284 -11.26 -18.53 1.76
CA ALA A 284 -12.60 -18.56 2.32
C ALA A 284 -12.89 -19.93 2.93
N GLN A 285 -12.67 -20.05 4.23
CA GLN A 285 -13.73 -20.59 5.04
C GLN A 285 -14.85 -19.56 4.97
N LEU A 286 -16.06 -20.01 4.65
CA LEU A 286 -17.31 -19.29 4.93
C LEU A 286 -17.29 -18.89 6.41
N LYS A 287 -16.70 -17.74 6.73
CA LYS A 287 -16.67 -17.14 8.06
C LYS A 287 -17.67 -15.99 8.01
N ASN A 288 -18.43 -15.82 9.09
CA ASN A 288 -19.22 -14.62 9.26
C ASN A 288 -18.25 -13.46 9.52
N TYR A 289 -17.93 -12.68 8.48
CA TYR A 289 -17.15 -11.46 8.66
C TYR A 289 -18.02 -10.38 9.29
N THR A 290 -17.41 -9.64 10.23
CA THR A 290 -18.07 -8.47 10.80
C THR A 290 -17.90 -7.30 9.84
N VAL A 291 -19.01 -6.71 9.38
CA VAL A 291 -18.95 -5.50 8.55
C VAL A 291 -18.91 -4.28 9.47
N PHE A 292 -17.86 -3.48 9.32
CA PHE A 292 -17.73 -2.20 10.00
C PHE A 292 -18.17 -1.05 9.10
N ALA A 293 -18.47 0.08 9.72
CA ALA A 293 -18.63 1.35 9.03
C ALA A 293 -17.98 2.48 9.84
N PRO A 294 -17.71 3.64 9.23
CA PRO A 294 -17.34 4.85 9.96
C PRO A 294 -18.42 5.19 11.00
N GLU A 295 -18.03 5.45 12.25
CA GLU A 295 -18.94 5.74 13.37
C GLU A 295 -19.92 6.87 13.03
N ASP A 296 -19.40 7.94 12.43
CA ASP A 296 -20.14 9.12 11.97
C ASP A 296 -21.03 8.86 10.74
N GLY A 297 -20.95 7.68 10.12
CA GLY A 297 -21.62 7.35 8.87
C GLY A 297 -21.02 8.04 7.65
N ASN A 298 -19.89 8.74 7.81
CA ASN A 298 -19.22 9.40 6.70
C ASN A 298 -18.43 8.39 5.87
N LEU A 299 -19.15 7.88 4.89
CA LEU A 299 -18.72 6.95 3.88
C LEU A 299 -17.48 7.40 3.08
N ASP A 300 -17.19 8.70 2.98
CA ASP A 300 -16.00 9.24 2.31
C ASP A 300 -14.67 8.90 3.01
N ARG A 301 -14.74 8.38 4.24
CA ARG A 301 -13.59 7.93 5.03
C ARG A 301 -13.10 6.53 4.66
N ILE A 302 -13.86 5.81 3.85
CA ILE A 302 -13.50 4.48 3.38
C ILE A 302 -12.55 4.64 2.19
N LEU A 303 -11.30 4.22 2.39
CA LEU A 303 -10.27 4.26 1.35
C LEU A 303 -10.46 3.10 0.38
N ILE A 304 -10.55 1.88 0.93
CA ILE A 304 -10.72 0.63 0.20
C ILE A 304 -11.96 -0.09 0.71
N GLN A 305 -12.71 -0.66 -0.21
CA GLN A 305 -13.84 -1.53 0.04
C GLN A 305 -13.66 -2.85 -0.71
N ALA A 306 -14.44 -3.84 -0.29
CA ALA A 306 -14.57 -5.11 -0.96
C ALA A 306 -15.34 -4.95 -2.28
N ALA A 307 -15.06 -5.79 -3.26
CA ALA A 307 -15.78 -5.81 -4.54
C ALA A 307 -17.29 -6.10 -4.37
N ASN A 308 -17.64 -6.91 -3.35
CA ASN A 308 -19.03 -7.17 -3.01
C ASN A 308 -19.61 -6.12 -2.07
N LYS A 309 -20.92 -5.99 -2.12
CA LYS A 309 -21.71 -5.14 -1.23
C LYS A 309 -22.53 -5.99 -0.27
N THR A 310 -22.98 -5.39 0.83
CA THR A 310 -23.93 -6.03 1.75
C THR A 310 -25.26 -6.32 1.05
N ILE A 311 -26.16 -7.09 1.69
CA ILE A 311 -27.52 -7.34 1.16
C ILE A 311 -28.32 -6.05 0.94
N ASN A 312 -27.99 -5.00 1.70
CA ASN A 312 -28.60 -3.68 1.58
C ASN A 312 -27.88 -2.80 0.55
N ASN A 313 -27.00 -3.37 -0.26
CA ASN A 313 -26.18 -2.69 -1.27
C ASN A 313 -25.22 -1.64 -0.66
N GLU A 314 -24.80 -1.84 0.60
CA GLU A 314 -23.83 -0.98 1.27
C GLU A 314 -22.39 -1.49 1.01
N PRO A 315 -21.39 -0.61 1.00
CA PRO A 315 -19.99 -1.03 0.81
C PRO A 315 -19.48 -1.81 2.03
N VAL A 316 -18.63 -2.80 1.79
CA VAL A 316 -17.93 -3.56 2.84
C VAL A 316 -16.52 -2.97 2.97
N PRO A 317 -16.19 -2.22 4.04
CA PRO A 317 -14.91 -1.51 4.10
C PRO A 317 -13.75 -2.44 4.42
N GLY A 318 -12.64 -2.28 3.69
CA GLY A 318 -11.34 -2.90 4.02
C GLY A 318 -10.38 -1.94 4.70
N VAL A 319 -10.54 -0.64 4.45
CA VAL A 319 -9.77 0.41 5.10
C VAL A 319 -10.68 1.58 5.45
N ILE A 320 -10.71 1.94 6.73
CA ILE A 320 -11.40 3.14 7.24
C ILE A 320 -10.37 4.08 7.83
N LEU A 321 -10.34 5.32 7.33
CA LEU A 321 -9.51 6.39 7.87
C LEU A 321 -10.29 7.18 8.92
N ASN A 322 -9.70 7.46 10.07
CA ASN A 322 -10.20 8.41 11.06
C ASN A 322 -9.27 9.61 11.15
N VAL A 323 -9.64 10.66 10.39
CA VAL A 323 -8.79 11.82 10.17
C VAL A 323 -9.44 13.05 10.74
N THR A 324 -8.70 13.74 11.60
CA THR A 324 -9.03 15.08 12.08
C THR A 324 -7.81 15.97 11.86
N PRO A 325 -7.84 17.28 12.18
CA PRO A 325 -6.67 18.13 12.04
C PRO A 325 -5.41 17.61 12.73
N THR A 326 -5.57 16.86 13.83
CA THR A 326 -4.47 16.32 14.66
C THR A 326 -4.40 14.80 14.67
N THR A 327 -5.39 14.08 14.16
CA THR A 327 -5.41 12.59 14.16
C THR A 327 -5.19 12.02 12.77
N ARG A 328 -4.33 11.00 12.67
CA ARG A 328 -4.17 10.14 11.50
C ARG A 328 -4.22 8.70 11.95
N VAL A 329 -5.42 8.17 12.00
CA VAL A 329 -5.66 6.80 12.43
C VAL A 329 -6.29 6.01 11.30
N ALA A 330 -5.81 4.81 11.01
CA ALA A 330 -6.43 3.90 10.06
C ALA A 330 -6.74 2.58 10.74
N TRP A 331 -7.91 2.04 10.45
CA TRP A 331 -8.19 0.62 10.59
C TRP A 331 -8.10 -0.02 9.21
N ILE A 332 -7.47 -1.19 9.16
CA ILE A 332 -7.40 -2.07 8.00
C ILE A 332 -7.77 -3.49 8.42
N ALA A 333 -8.53 -4.19 7.58
CA ALA A 333 -8.84 -5.60 7.79
C ALA A 333 -7.56 -6.44 7.88
N ASN A 334 -7.60 -7.53 8.65
CA ASN A 334 -6.42 -8.35 8.85
C ASN A 334 -6.23 -9.36 7.69
N PHE A 335 -5.23 -9.10 6.85
CA PHE A 335 -4.86 -9.97 5.74
C PHE A 335 -3.70 -10.93 6.07
N THR A 336 -3.20 -10.99 7.31
CA THR A 336 -2.00 -11.79 7.62
C THR A 336 -2.24 -13.29 7.74
N GLU A 337 -3.48 -13.74 7.98
CA GLU A 337 -3.77 -15.16 8.27
C GLU A 337 -3.55 -16.07 7.06
N GLU A 338 -3.76 -15.55 5.85
CA GLU A 338 -3.83 -16.37 4.63
C GLU A 338 -2.60 -16.17 3.74
N GLY A 339 -1.82 -15.11 3.98
CA GLY A 339 -0.61 -14.80 3.22
C GLY A 339 -0.70 -13.38 2.68
N VAL A 340 0.46 -12.72 2.55
CA VAL A 340 0.52 -11.30 2.18
C VAL A 340 1.15 -11.19 0.80
N GLY A 341 0.32 -10.84 -0.19
CA GLY A 341 0.72 -10.49 -1.55
C GLY A 341 1.38 -9.13 -1.61
N ASP A 342 1.80 -8.70 -2.80
CA ASP A 342 2.49 -7.41 -2.94
C ASP A 342 1.55 -6.23 -2.71
N ASP A 343 0.26 -6.36 -3.06
CA ASP A 343 -0.69 -5.26 -2.92
C ASP A 343 -1.04 -4.95 -1.46
N GLU A 344 -1.21 -5.97 -0.61
CA GLU A 344 -1.42 -5.74 0.81
C GLU A 344 -0.18 -5.11 1.47
N ARG A 345 1.03 -5.44 0.98
CA ARG A 345 2.26 -4.77 1.41
C ARG A 345 2.24 -3.31 0.99
N LEU A 346 1.92 -3.01 -0.27
CA LEU A 346 1.82 -1.65 -0.78
C LEU A 346 0.77 -0.84 -0.02
N LEU A 347 -0.36 -1.46 0.30
CA LEU A 347 -1.42 -0.87 1.09
C LEU A 347 -0.91 -0.51 2.48
N LEU A 348 -0.27 -1.45 3.16
CA LEU A 348 0.34 -1.20 4.47
C LEU A 348 1.40 -0.09 4.40
N ILE A 349 2.32 -0.14 3.43
CA ILE A 349 3.34 0.89 3.21
C ILE A 349 2.66 2.25 3.03
N SER A 350 1.63 2.34 2.18
CA SER A 350 0.91 3.59 1.92
C SER A 350 0.29 4.17 3.20
N LEU A 351 -0.30 3.32 4.05
CA LEU A 351 -0.91 3.72 5.31
C LEU A 351 0.15 4.15 6.34
N LEU A 352 1.27 3.44 6.43
CA LEU A 352 2.37 3.81 7.33
C LEU A 352 3.02 5.14 6.91
N LEU A 353 3.20 5.39 5.62
CA LEU A 353 3.70 6.67 5.09
C LEU A 353 2.71 7.81 5.35
N TRP A 354 1.43 7.55 5.12
CA TRP A 354 0.37 8.50 5.41
C TRP A 354 0.30 8.87 6.91
N ALA A 355 0.37 7.87 7.79
CA ALA A 355 0.30 8.02 9.23
C ALA A 355 1.57 8.63 9.84
N SER A 356 2.74 8.40 9.25
CA SER A 356 4.04 8.90 9.75
C SER A 356 4.37 10.33 9.36
N ASN A 357 3.82 10.85 8.26
CA ASN A 357 4.08 12.22 7.85
C ASN A 357 3.47 13.21 8.84
N LYS A 358 4.23 14.11 9.45
CA LYS A 358 3.66 15.17 10.31
C LYS A 358 3.09 16.31 9.47
N ARG A 359 2.09 17.04 9.99
CA ARG A 359 1.69 18.31 9.34
C ARG A 359 2.75 19.36 9.67
N ALA A 360 2.93 20.38 8.82
CA ALA A 360 3.76 21.50 9.23
C ALA A 360 3.13 22.18 10.44
N VAL A 361 3.91 22.32 11.50
CA VAL A 361 3.58 23.16 12.66
C VAL A 361 3.52 24.60 12.15
N GLU A 362 2.42 25.31 12.41
CA GLU A 362 2.38 26.75 12.21
C GLU A 362 3.52 27.39 13.00
N ILE A 363 4.40 28.13 12.32
CA ILE A 363 5.53 28.81 12.97
C ILE A 363 4.95 29.67 14.10
N PRO A 364 5.41 29.52 15.35
CA PRO A 364 4.88 30.30 16.47
C PRO A 364 4.96 31.79 16.12
N GLN A 365 3.82 32.49 16.22
CA GLN A 365 3.72 33.94 16.00
C GLN A 365 4.67 34.77 16.91
N ALA A 366 5.31 34.13 17.89
CA ALA A 366 6.28 34.71 18.81
C ALA A 366 7.62 35.12 18.15
N LEU A 367 7.92 34.68 16.92
CA LEU A 367 9.04 35.23 16.15
C LEU A 367 8.54 36.43 15.34
N ARG A 368 8.96 37.65 15.71
CA ARG A 368 8.84 38.86 14.87
C ARG A 368 9.65 38.63 13.58
N THR A 369 9.00 38.03 12.61
CA THR A 369 9.55 37.69 11.30
C THR A 369 9.38 38.91 10.40
N VAL A 370 10.50 39.50 9.94
CA VAL A 370 10.45 40.68 9.08
C VAL A 370 10.07 40.30 7.65
N HIS A 371 10.56 39.15 7.17
CA HIS A 371 10.23 38.60 5.86
C HIS A 371 10.19 37.07 5.89
N LEU A 372 9.09 36.52 5.38
CA LEU A 372 8.92 35.11 5.07
C LEU A 372 8.73 35.01 3.55
N ILE A 373 9.66 34.36 2.86
CA ILE A 373 9.49 34.06 1.43
C ILE A 373 9.12 32.56 1.33
N PRO A 374 7.90 32.23 0.92
CA PRO A 374 7.55 30.84 0.64
C PRO A 374 8.27 30.43 -0.65
N TYR A 375 9.14 29.42 -0.57
CA TYR A 375 9.65 28.75 -1.76
C TYR A 375 8.82 27.49 -1.99
N ILE A 376 8.14 27.46 -3.12
CA ILE A 376 7.40 26.31 -3.62
C ILE A 376 8.19 25.82 -4.82
N ASN A 377 8.63 24.56 -4.78
CA ASN A 377 9.24 23.93 -5.94
C ASN A 377 8.44 22.69 -6.30
N VAL A 378 8.36 22.44 -7.59
CA VAL A 378 7.74 21.25 -8.17
C VAL A 378 8.81 20.66 -9.07
N TYR A 379 9.38 19.52 -8.68
CA TYR A 379 10.29 18.83 -9.57
C TYR A 379 9.45 18.21 -10.69
N ASN A 380 9.72 18.52 -11.96
CA ASN A 380 8.82 18.19 -13.08
C ASN A 380 8.66 16.68 -13.34
N ARG A 381 9.47 15.81 -12.71
CA ARG A 381 9.26 14.36 -12.68
C ARG A 381 8.28 13.91 -11.57
N ASP A 382 7.82 14.87 -10.78
CA ASP A 382 7.29 14.67 -9.45
C ASP A 382 6.28 15.78 -9.11
N MET A 383 5.13 15.79 -9.82
CA MET A 383 4.04 16.75 -9.54
C MET A 383 3.44 16.61 -8.12
N PHE A 384 3.92 15.68 -7.30
CA PHE A 384 3.25 15.23 -6.09
C PHE A 384 4.05 15.44 -4.79
N GLU A 385 5.35 15.76 -4.88
CA GLU A 385 6.08 16.40 -3.78
C GLU A 385 6.12 17.92 -4.00
N VAL A 386 4.96 18.57 -3.82
CA VAL A 386 4.95 20.02 -3.59
C VAL A 386 5.47 20.23 -2.18
N TYR A 387 6.74 20.59 -2.08
CA TYR A 387 7.31 20.97 -0.81
C TYR A 387 7.33 22.48 -0.69
N ARG A 388 6.94 22.93 0.51
CA ARG A 388 7.03 24.32 0.92
C ARG A 388 8.07 24.39 2.03
N PHE A 389 8.99 25.31 1.91
CA PHE A 389 9.71 25.79 3.09
C PHE A 389 9.61 27.29 3.14
N ASN A 390 9.46 27.80 4.36
CA ASN A 390 9.48 29.23 4.60
C ASN A 390 10.89 29.58 5.06
N LEU A 391 11.60 30.39 4.25
CA LEU A 391 12.87 30.95 4.67
C LEU A 391 12.57 32.28 5.38
N GLY A 392 12.86 32.32 6.68
CA GLY A 392 12.60 33.47 7.52
C GLY A 392 13.89 33.98 8.16
N LEU A 393 14.12 35.29 8.07
CA LEU A 393 15.12 35.98 8.90
C LEU A 393 14.41 36.54 10.13
N GLY A 394 14.73 35.98 11.29
CA GLY A 394 14.31 36.48 12.60
C GLY A 394 15.51 37.09 13.33
N TYR A 395 15.29 38.20 14.03
CA TYR A 395 16.25 38.73 15.00
C TYR A 395 15.83 38.30 16.40
N PRO A 396 16.77 37.93 17.29
CA PRO A 396 16.48 37.97 18.71
C PRO A 396 16.23 39.45 19.05
N TYR A 397 15.19 39.74 19.84
CA TYR A 397 14.67 41.06 20.27
C TYR A 397 13.49 41.62 19.46
#